data_AF-A0A961NNG4-F1
#
_entry.id   AF-A0A961NNG4-F1
#
_cell.length_a   1.000
_cell.length_b   1.000
_cell.length_c   1.000
_cell.angle_alpha   90.00
_cell.angle_beta   90.00
_cell.angle_gamma   90.00
#
_symmetry.space_group_name_H-M   'P 1'
#
loop_
_entity.id
_entity.type
_entity.pdbx_description
1 polymer ?
#
loop_
_entity_poly.entity_id
_entity_poly.type
_entity_poly.pdbx_seq_one_letter_code
_entity_poly.pdbx_strand_id
1 'polypeptide(L)'
;RYIRFMVIQGRIQAVPGDLKGTVTMQSIAAAARRMDLPIRVFYTSNAEEYMRYPDTMRANIRAIPVDHRSLLLRTASVGARNVLGHPPGEKFPEDPFHYNIQPIEVLQRWMDFPRPLRVLDMLQHNRRSLGQGFSIQEKGPYQLHLISRDRSE
;
A
#
# COMPACT_ATOMS: atom_id res chain seq x y z
N ARG A 1 -21.48 8.72 -15.52
CA ARG A 1 -22.78 8.52 -14.80
C ARG A 1 -22.60 7.92 -13.40
N TYR A 2 -21.75 6.89 -13.21
CA TYR A 2 -21.57 6.20 -11.92
C TYR A 2 -21.07 7.09 -10.75
N ILE A 3 -19.96 7.82 -10.91
CA ILE A 3 -19.42 8.71 -9.86
C ILE A 3 -20.44 9.75 -9.42
N ARG A 4 -21.14 10.39 -10.36
CA ARG A 4 -22.19 11.38 -10.07
C ARG A 4 -23.28 10.81 -9.16
N PHE A 5 -23.71 9.56 -9.39
CA PHE A 5 -24.71 8.93 -8.51
C PHE A 5 -24.17 8.66 -7.11
N MET A 6 -22.92 8.22 -6.98
CA MET A 6 -22.30 8.07 -5.66
C MET A 6 -22.24 9.39 -4.90
N VAL A 7 -21.96 10.50 -5.59
CA VAL A 7 -22.00 11.85 -4.98
C VAL A 7 -23.42 12.19 -4.51
N ILE A 8 -24.42 12.08 -5.40
CA ILE A 8 -25.81 12.42 -5.09
C ILE A 8 -26.36 11.57 -3.93
N GLN A 9 -25.93 10.32 -3.81
CA GLN A 9 -26.32 9.41 -2.73
C GLN A 9 -25.50 9.56 -1.45
N GLY A 10 -24.57 10.52 -1.37
CA GLY A 10 -23.72 10.72 -0.20
C GLY A 10 -22.71 9.59 0.07
N ARG A 11 -22.34 8.82 -0.96
CA ARG A 11 -21.40 7.69 -0.85
C ARG A 11 -19.93 8.08 -1.03
N ILE A 12 -19.66 9.35 -1.35
CA ILE A 12 -18.31 9.90 -1.41
C ILE A 12 -18.17 10.88 -0.25
N GLN A 13 -17.26 10.58 0.67
CA GLN A 13 -17.05 11.36 1.88
C GLN A 13 -15.60 11.85 1.90
N ALA A 14 -15.42 13.17 1.92
CA ALA A 14 -14.11 13.78 2.14
C ALA A 14 -13.90 13.93 3.64
N VAL A 15 -12.90 13.24 4.19
CA VAL A 15 -12.59 13.25 5.62
C VAL A 15 -11.15 13.69 5.83
N PRO A 16 -10.88 14.63 6.77
CA PRO A 16 -9.51 14.99 7.12
C PRO A 16 -8.83 13.79 7.79
N GLY A 17 -7.65 13.42 7.31
CA GLY A 17 -6.95 12.25 7.80
C GLY A 17 -5.47 12.28 7.48
N ASP A 18 -4.71 11.62 8.35
CA ASP A 18 -3.29 11.38 8.21
C ASP A 18 -3.05 9.87 8.29
N LEU A 19 -2.32 9.30 7.34
CA LEU A 19 -2.00 7.87 7.29
C LEU A 19 -1.27 7.39 8.55
N LYS A 20 -0.51 8.26 9.21
CA LYS A 20 0.19 7.98 10.47
C LYS A 20 -0.52 8.56 11.71
N GLY A 21 -1.68 9.21 11.52
CA GLY A 21 -2.50 9.71 12.62
C GLY A 21 -3.19 8.57 13.38
N THR A 22 -3.73 8.85 14.55
CA THR A 22 -4.33 7.84 15.44
C THR A 22 -5.85 7.74 15.34
N VAL A 23 -6.51 8.61 14.57
CA VAL A 23 -7.97 8.77 14.57
C VAL A 23 -8.60 8.31 13.26
N THR A 24 -8.42 9.03 12.16
CA THR A 24 -9.26 8.87 10.95
C THR A 24 -9.23 7.46 10.36
N MET A 25 -8.05 6.86 10.20
CA MET A 25 -7.93 5.51 9.64
C MET A 25 -8.55 4.45 10.55
N GLN A 26 -8.36 4.57 11.88
CA GLN A 26 -8.97 3.69 12.86
C GLN A 26 -10.51 3.81 12.85
N SER A 27 -11.03 5.04 12.77
CA SER A 27 -12.46 5.31 12.69
C SER A 27 -13.10 4.74 11.43
N ILE A 28 -12.43 4.86 10.27
CA ILE A 28 -12.87 4.24 9.02
C ILE A 28 -12.93 2.72 9.17
N ALA A 29 -11.86 2.11 9.68
CA ALA A 29 -11.80 0.67 9.92
C ALA A 29 -12.89 0.17 10.89
N ALA A 30 -13.13 0.90 11.98
CA ALA A 30 -14.18 0.58 12.95
C ALA A 30 -15.58 0.69 12.33
N ALA A 31 -15.84 1.74 11.53
CA ALA A 31 -17.10 1.90 10.83
C ALA A 31 -17.33 0.77 9.82
N ALA A 32 -16.31 0.41 9.02
CA ALA A 32 -16.37 -0.68 8.07
C ALA A 32 -16.69 -2.03 8.75
N ARG A 33 -16.05 -2.32 9.89
CA ARG A 33 -16.37 -3.51 10.71
C ARG A 33 -17.81 -3.53 11.21
N ARG A 34 -18.31 -2.41 11.74
CA ARG A 34 -19.70 -2.32 12.22
C ARG A 34 -20.74 -2.56 11.11
N MET A 35 -20.38 -2.27 9.87
CA MET A 35 -21.22 -2.50 8.70
C MET A 35 -21.00 -3.86 8.03
N ASP A 36 -20.09 -4.69 8.55
CA ASP A 36 -19.66 -5.93 7.92
C ASP A 36 -19.19 -5.75 6.46
N LEU A 37 -18.45 -4.65 6.20
CA LEU A 37 -17.95 -4.31 4.88
C LEU A 37 -16.42 -4.38 4.81
N PRO A 38 -15.85 -5.10 3.82
CA PRO A 38 -14.41 -5.03 3.56
C PRO A 38 -14.05 -3.76 2.81
N ILE A 39 -12.85 -3.23 3.07
CA ILE A 39 -12.22 -2.20 2.23
C ILE A 39 -11.52 -2.90 1.08
N ARG A 40 -12.08 -2.79 -0.14
CA ARG A 40 -11.54 -3.49 -1.32
C ARG A 40 -10.41 -2.76 -2.04
N VAL A 41 -10.35 -1.43 -1.91
CA VAL A 41 -9.29 -0.63 -2.51
C VAL A 41 -8.77 0.33 -1.46
N PHE A 42 -7.48 0.23 -1.18
CA PHE A 42 -6.75 1.24 -0.41
C PHE A 42 -5.78 1.92 -1.38
N TYR A 43 -5.93 3.22 -1.61
CA TYR A 43 -5.09 3.97 -2.54
C TYR A 43 -4.25 5.00 -1.79
N THR A 44 -2.93 4.93 -1.95
CA THR A 44 -1.97 5.78 -1.23
C THR A 44 -1.21 6.74 -2.14
N SER A 45 -1.42 6.69 -3.46
CA SER A 45 -0.52 7.37 -4.41
C SER A 45 0.93 6.97 -4.10
N ASN A 46 1.85 7.92 -4.06
CA ASN A 46 3.23 7.74 -3.60
C ASN A 46 3.46 8.19 -2.15
N ALA A 47 2.40 8.38 -1.34
CA ALA A 47 2.51 8.94 0.00
C ALA A 47 3.43 8.12 0.93
N GLU A 48 3.50 6.80 0.70
CA GLU A 48 4.35 5.87 1.47
C GLU A 48 5.85 6.18 1.33
N GLU A 49 6.30 6.93 0.31
CA GLU A 49 7.72 7.25 0.10
C GLU A 49 8.28 8.29 1.08
N TYR A 50 7.41 9.17 1.59
CA TYR A 50 7.80 10.28 2.46
C TYR A 50 8.03 9.84 3.91
N MET A 51 7.86 8.56 4.23
CA MET A 51 8.04 8.03 5.57
C MET A 51 8.53 6.58 5.56
N ARG A 52 9.26 6.21 6.61
CA ARG A 52 9.31 4.79 7.00
C ARG A 52 7.94 4.45 7.58
N TYR A 53 7.47 3.21 7.55
CA TYR A 53 6.18 2.86 8.19
C TYR A 53 6.29 2.96 9.73
N PRO A 54 5.78 4.03 10.39
CA PRO A 54 5.78 4.10 11.85
C PRO A 54 4.73 3.15 12.44
N ASP A 55 4.80 2.90 13.74
CA ASP A 55 3.89 1.99 14.43
C ASP A 55 2.42 2.38 14.30
N THR A 56 2.12 3.68 14.29
CA THR A 56 0.74 4.17 14.11
C THR A 56 0.19 3.84 12.72
N MET A 57 1.00 4.03 11.66
CA MET A 57 0.61 3.67 10.30
C MET A 57 0.48 2.15 10.14
N ARG A 58 1.39 1.38 10.74
CA ARG A 58 1.31 -0.10 10.78
C ARG A 58 0.01 -0.54 11.44
N ALA A 59 -0.32 0.02 12.60
CA ALA A 59 -1.57 -0.25 13.30
C ALA A 59 -2.81 0.14 12.46
N ASN A 60 -2.76 1.28 11.75
CA ASN A 60 -3.83 1.71 10.85
C ASN A 60 -4.06 0.71 9.71
N ILE A 61 -2.99 0.23 9.08
CA ILE A 61 -3.06 -0.75 7.99
C ILE A 61 -3.58 -2.10 8.49
N ARG A 62 -3.09 -2.58 9.65
CA ARG A 62 -3.62 -3.80 10.31
C ARG A 62 -5.11 -3.68 10.66
N ALA A 63 -5.56 -2.48 10.99
CA ALA A 63 -6.95 -2.26 11.34
C ALA A 63 -7.90 -2.35 10.14
N ILE A 64 -7.45 -2.27 8.89
CA ILE A 64 -8.34 -2.31 7.72
C ILE A 64 -9.02 -3.69 7.62
N PRO A 65 -10.36 -3.79 7.61
CA PRO A 65 -11.05 -5.05 7.32
C PRO A 65 -10.95 -5.37 5.82
N VAL A 66 -10.65 -6.62 5.47
CA VAL A 66 -10.29 -7.03 4.11
C VAL A 66 -11.00 -8.32 3.68
N ASP A 67 -11.19 -8.51 2.38
CA ASP A 67 -11.57 -9.77 1.74
C ASP A 67 -10.52 -10.20 0.71
N HIS A 68 -10.69 -11.36 0.06
CA HIS A 68 -9.75 -11.88 -0.95
C HIS A 68 -9.59 -10.99 -2.20
N ARG A 69 -10.41 -9.93 -2.35
CA ARG A 69 -10.32 -8.94 -3.45
C ARG A 69 -9.74 -7.62 -2.99
N SER A 70 -9.39 -7.49 -1.71
CA SER A 70 -8.83 -6.27 -1.15
C SER A 70 -7.41 -6.01 -1.65
N LEU A 71 -7.23 -4.93 -2.39
CA LEU A 71 -5.96 -4.51 -2.97
C LEU A 71 -5.55 -3.12 -2.48
N LEU A 72 -4.28 -2.98 -2.14
CA LEU A 72 -3.59 -1.71 -2.15
C LEU A 72 -3.19 -1.36 -3.59
N LEU A 73 -3.39 -0.10 -3.95
CA LEU A 73 -2.83 0.53 -5.15
C LEU A 73 -1.93 1.69 -4.72
N ARG A 74 -0.66 1.63 -5.14
CA ARG A 74 0.34 2.66 -4.85
C ARG A 74 1.17 2.98 -6.08
N THR A 75 1.87 4.11 -6.02
CA THR A 75 2.96 4.46 -6.92
C THR A 75 4.26 4.62 -6.15
N ALA A 76 5.39 4.48 -6.84
CA ALA A 76 6.71 4.79 -6.31
C ALA A 76 7.52 5.54 -7.38
N SER A 77 7.97 6.76 -7.10
CA SER A 77 8.95 7.46 -7.93
C SER A 77 10.39 7.08 -7.55
N VAL A 78 10.63 6.78 -6.27
CA VAL A 78 11.93 6.34 -5.78
C VAL A 78 12.22 4.96 -6.35
N GLY A 79 13.30 4.87 -7.12
CA GLY A 79 13.71 3.65 -7.79
C GLY A 79 12.97 3.37 -9.10
N ALA A 80 11.99 4.18 -9.52
CA ALA A 80 11.26 3.98 -10.77
C ALA A 80 12.17 3.93 -11.99
N ARG A 81 13.14 4.85 -12.08
CA ARG A 81 14.10 4.90 -13.20
C ARG A 81 15.06 3.71 -13.26
N ASN A 82 15.57 3.28 -12.10
CA ASN A 82 16.77 2.43 -12.06
C ASN A 82 16.52 1.00 -11.53
N VAL A 83 15.45 0.79 -10.75
CA VAL A 83 15.24 -0.47 -10.01
C VAL A 83 13.89 -1.09 -10.35
N LEU A 84 12.84 -0.29 -10.38
CA LEU A 84 11.46 -0.76 -10.50
C LEU A 84 10.97 -0.76 -11.96
N GLY A 85 11.46 0.17 -12.78
CA GLY A 85 10.93 0.49 -14.10
C GLY A 85 9.68 1.37 -14.01
N HIS A 86 9.34 2.04 -15.11
CA HIS A 86 8.15 2.88 -15.25
C HIS A 86 7.51 2.66 -16.62
N PRO A 87 6.20 2.90 -16.79
CA PRO A 87 5.54 2.61 -18.04
C PRO A 87 5.94 3.60 -19.15
N PRO A 88 5.72 3.25 -20.42
CA PRO A 88 5.85 4.19 -21.53
C PRO A 88 4.77 5.27 -21.43
N GLY A 89 5.08 6.49 -21.89
CA GLY A 89 4.13 7.60 -21.89
C GLY A 89 3.87 8.21 -20.50
N GLU A 90 4.76 7.98 -19.54
CA GLU A 90 4.70 8.63 -18.24
C GLU A 90 4.60 10.15 -18.37
N LYS A 91 3.65 10.74 -17.63
CA LYS A 91 3.39 12.19 -17.66
C LYS A 91 4.60 12.99 -17.17
N PHE A 92 5.37 12.41 -16.26
CA PHE A 92 6.54 13.02 -15.64
C PHE A 92 7.78 12.21 -16.03
N PRO A 93 8.33 12.40 -17.25
CA PRO A 93 9.46 11.60 -17.70
C PRO A 93 10.71 11.80 -16.83
N GLU A 94 10.85 12.98 -16.21
CA GLU A 94 11.97 13.29 -15.30
C GLU A 94 11.87 12.61 -13.93
N ASP A 95 10.66 12.45 -13.43
CA ASP A 95 10.37 11.80 -12.14
C ASP A 95 9.25 10.78 -12.34
N PRO A 96 9.52 9.67 -13.08
CA PRO A 96 8.47 8.76 -13.50
C PRO A 96 8.00 7.90 -12.33
N PHE A 97 6.83 7.28 -12.46
CA PHE A 97 6.28 6.42 -11.43
C PHE A 97 6.27 4.94 -11.83
N HIS A 98 6.61 4.08 -10.88
CA HIS A 98 6.27 2.66 -10.90
C HIS A 98 4.91 2.45 -10.27
N TYR A 99 4.06 1.60 -10.85
CA TYR A 99 2.74 1.28 -10.32
C TYR A 99 2.77 -0.12 -9.70
N ASN A 100 2.25 -0.23 -8.48
CA ASN A 100 2.20 -1.49 -7.76
C ASN A 100 0.81 -1.74 -7.18
N ILE A 101 0.35 -2.98 -7.33
CA ILE A 101 -0.77 -3.52 -6.58
C ILE A 101 -0.28 -4.56 -5.56
N GLN A 102 -1.00 -4.71 -4.45
CA GLN A 102 -0.66 -5.64 -3.40
C GLN A 102 -1.92 -6.09 -2.66
N PRO A 103 -2.18 -7.39 -2.46
CA PRO A 103 -3.25 -7.82 -1.55
C PRO A 103 -3.05 -7.21 -0.17
N ILE A 104 -4.09 -6.56 0.38
CA ILE A 104 -3.96 -5.86 1.67
C ILE A 104 -3.60 -6.84 2.79
N GLU A 105 -4.05 -8.10 2.72
CA GLU A 105 -3.61 -9.16 3.63
C GLU A 105 -2.09 -9.44 3.57
N VAL A 106 -1.47 -9.34 2.40
CA VAL A 106 0.00 -9.45 2.25
C VAL A 106 0.65 -8.23 2.89
N LEU A 107 0.11 -7.04 2.64
CA LEU A 107 0.60 -5.80 3.25
C LEU A 107 0.51 -5.84 4.79
N GLN A 108 -0.58 -6.36 5.35
CA GLN A 108 -0.74 -6.51 6.79
C GLN A 108 0.36 -7.40 7.38
N ARG A 109 0.71 -8.50 6.72
CA ARG A 109 1.88 -9.33 7.09
C ARG A 109 3.21 -8.58 7.02
N TRP A 110 3.36 -7.64 6.09
CA TRP A 110 4.54 -6.75 6.05
C TRP A 110 4.59 -5.79 7.25
N MET A 111 3.44 -5.37 7.78
CA MET A 111 3.40 -4.49 8.95
C MET A 111 3.86 -5.18 10.24
N ASP A 112 3.97 -6.50 10.24
CA ASP A 112 4.51 -7.30 11.34
C ASP A 112 6.03 -7.51 11.24
N PHE A 113 6.67 -7.06 10.15
CA PHE A 113 8.12 -7.13 9.99
C PHE A 113 8.81 -6.26 11.05
N PRO A 114 9.66 -6.81 11.93
CA PRO A 114 10.11 -6.10 13.13
C PRO A 114 11.12 -4.98 12.88
N ARG A 115 11.67 -4.90 11.66
CA ARG A 115 12.66 -3.89 11.28
C ARG A 115 11.99 -2.66 10.65
N PRO A 116 12.66 -1.49 10.67
CA PRO A 116 12.24 -0.35 9.88
C PRO A 116 12.03 -0.74 8.43
N LEU A 117 10.93 -0.26 7.84
CA LEU A 117 10.48 -0.64 6.52
C LEU A 117 10.21 0.64 5.72
N ARG A 118 10.70 0.69 4.48
CA ARG A 118 10.27 1.64 3.46
C ARG A 118 9.57 0.90 2.33
N VAL A 119 8.77 1.64 1.55
CA VAL A 119 8.09 1.07 0.39
C VAL A 119 9.08 0.50 -0.63
N LEU A 120 10.21 1.17 -0.88
CA LEU A 120 11.23 0.65 -1.80
C LEU A 120 11.81 -0.68 -1.33
N ASP A 121 12.05 -0.84 -0.02
CA ASP A 121 12.54 -2.11 0.55
C ASP A 121 11.58 -3.25 0.25
N MET A 122 10.27 -2.98 0.29
CA MET A 122 9.23 -3.95 -0.05
C MET A 122 9.20 -4.25 -1.55
N LEU A 123 9.24 -3.22 -2.41
CA LEU A 123 9.05 -3.37 -3.85
C LEU A 123 10.28 -3.89 -4.59
N GLN A 124 11.48 -3.66 -4.07
CA GLN A 124 12.70 -4.17 -4.70
C GLN A 124 12.86 -5.70 -4.55
N HIS A 125 12.08 -6.34 -3.66
CA HIS A 125 12.18 -7.77 -3.38
C HIS A 125 10.93 -8.55 -3.81
N ASN A 126 11.12 -9.49 -4.74
CA ASN A 126 10.12 -10.50 -5.13
C ASN A 126 8.74 -9.97 -5.56
N ARG A 127 8.70 -8.73 -6.08
CA ARG A 127 7.57 -8.28 -6.90
C ARG A 127 7.52 -9.10 -8.18
N ARG A 128 6.33 -9.42 -8.65
CA ARG A 128 6.12 -9.98 -9.97
C ARG A 128 5.79 -8.85 -10.94
N SER A 129 6.49 -8.80 -12.07
CA SER A 129 6.18 -7.85 -13.13
C SER A 129 4.82 -8.18 -13.75
N LEU A 130 4.02 -7.15 -14.02
CA LEU A 130 2.78 -7.21 -14.80
C LEU A 130 2.93 -6.56 -16.19
N GLY A 131 4.12 -6.03 -16.47
CA GLY A 131 4.39 -5.20 -17.63
C GLY A 131 5.41 -4.12 -17.28
N GLN A 132 5.86 -3.37 -18.29
CA GLN A 132 6.82 -2.30 -18.07
C GLN A 132 6.26 -1.27 -17.09
N GLY A 133 6.91 -1.10 -15.93
CA GLY A 133 6.47 -0.15 -14.90
C GLY A 133 5.27 -0.57 -14.06
N PHE A 134 4.77 -1.81 -14.20
CA PHE A 134 3.66 -2.34 -13.42
C PHE A 134 4.08 -3.60 -12.68
N SER A 135 3.71 -3.73 -11.41
CA SER A 135 3.99 -4.94 -10.63
C SER A 135 2.90 -5.29 -9.64
N ILE A 136 2.99 -6.52 -9.13
CA ILE A 136 2.22 -6.99 -7.99
C ILE A 136 3.15 -7.54 -6.90
N GLN A 137 2.87 -7.18 -5.64
CA GLN A 137 3.57 -7.72 -4.46
C GLN A 137 2.71 -8.79 -3.79
N GLU A 138 2.94 -10.05 -4.11
CA GLU A 138 2.14 -11.18 -3.59
C GLU A 138 2.80 -11.86 -2.38
N LYS A 139 4.09 -11.60 -2.16
CA LYS A 139 4.89 -12.26 -1.10
C LYS A 139 5.09 -11.34 0.10
N GLY A 140 4.92 -11.91 1.29
CA GLY A 140 5.22 -11.30 2.59
C GLY A 140 6.70 -11.44 2.99
N PRO A 141 7.15 -10.74 4.05
CA PRO A 141 8.57 -10.65 4.41
C PRO A 141 9.20 -12.01 4.80
N TYR A 142 8.42 -12.91 5.40
CA TYR A 142 8.88 -14.23 5.84
C TYR A 142 9.19 -15.17 4.67
N GLN A 143 8.48 -15.04 3.55
CA GLN A 143 8.73 -15.83 2.33
C GLN A 143 10.01 -15.40 1.61
N LEU A 144 10.60 -14.27 2.02
CA LEU A 144 11.80 -13.69 1.44
C LEU A 144 13.07 -14.07 2.21
N HIS A 145 12.97 -14.84 3.30
CA HIS A 145 14.09 -15.14 4.20
C HIS A 145 14.84 -13.88 4.69
N LEU A 146 14.18 -12.71 4.72
CA LEU A 146 14.75 -11.45 5.22
C LEU A 146 15.07 -11.47 6.72
N ILE A 147 14.75 -12.58 7.40
CA ILE A 147 14.96 -12.82 8.84
C ILE A 147 16.14 -13.78 9.07
N SER A 148 16.67 -14.48 8.04
CA SER A 148 17.72 -15.50 8.23
C SER A 148 19.15 -15.03 7.96
N ARG A 149 19.40 -13.73 7.84
CA ARG A 149 20.76 -13.15 7.83
C ARG A 149 20.93 -12.25 9.06
N ASP A 150 21.10 -12.91 10.20
CA ASP A 150 21.99 -12.52 11.32
C ASP A 150 21.75 -13.46 12.51
N ARG A 151 22.51 -14.55 12.51
CA ARG A 151 22.94 -15.29 13.69
C ARG A 151 24.35 -15.78 13.43
N SER A 152 25.31 -14.86 13.44
CA SER A 152 26.72 -15.16 13.58
C SER A 152 27.48 -13.85 13.81
N GLU A 153 28.15 -13.79 14.96
CA GLU A 153 29.09 -12.79 15.49
C GLU A 153 28.52 -11.71 16.41
#